data_AF-A0A7X8BLD3-F1
#
_entry.id   AF-A0A7X8BLD3-F1
#
_cell.length_a   1.000
_cell.length_b   1.000
_cell.length_c   1.000
_cell.angle_alpha   90.00
_cell.angle_beta   90.00
_cell.angle_gamma   90.00
#
_symmetry.space_group_name_H-M   'P 1'
#
loop_
_entity.id
_entity.type
_entity.pdbx_description
1 polymer ?
#
loop_
_entity_poly.entity_id
_entity_poly.type
_entity_poly.pdbx_seq_one_letter_code
_entity_poly.pdbx_strand_id
1 'polypeptide(L)'
;MEDALTLAASGDYDVDIEIDEKNIDALTAIETGVKVLITDLGTEVIESRKRAEELEEKLDLIEQQRKAIEELSTPIIKIWDQVLVLPLIGTLDTRRSQRLTE
;
A
#
# COMPACT_ATOMS: atom_id res chain seq x y z
N MET A 1 -6.53 -14.54 -32.35
CA MET A 1 -6.15 -13.14 -32.07
C MET A 1 -7.29 -12.30 -31.49
N GLU A 2 -8.47 -12.29 -32.11
CA GLU A 2 -9.62 -11.49 -31.65
C GLU A 2 -10.04 -11.78 -30.19
N ASP A 3 -10.09 -13.06 -29.81
CA ASP A 3 -10.41 -13.47 -28.44
C ASP A 3 -9.37 -12.96 -27.43
N ALA A 4 -8.08 -13.01 -27.78
CA ALA A 4 -7.00 -12.54 -26.91
C ALA A 4 -7.04 -11.03 -26.70
N LEU A 5 -7.39 -10.27 -27.73
CA LEU A 5 -7.60 -8.81 -27.61
C LEU A 5 -8.83 -8.48 -26.76
N THR A 6 -9.88 -9.28 -26.87
CA THR A 6 -11.10 -9.11 -26.07
C THR A 6 -10.82 -9.38 -24.59
N LEU A 7 -10.09 -10.45 -24.28
CA LEU A 7 -9.66 -10.79 -22.93
C LEU A 7 -8.71 -9.72 -22.36
N ALA A 8 -7.71 -9.28 -23.14
CA ALA A 8 -6.81 -8.20 -22.74
C ALA A 8 -7.58 -6.89 -22.46
N ALA A 9 -8.59 -6.57 -23.27
CA ALA A 9 -9.44 -5.40 -23.03
C ALA A 9 -10.29 -5.52 -21.74
N SER A 10 -10.61 -6.74 -21.32
CA SER A 10 -11.26 -7.01 -20.03
C SER A 10 -10.30 -7.01 -18.83
N GLY A 11 -8.99 -6.85 -19.09
CA GLY A 11 -7.94 -6.84 -18.06
C GLY A 11 -7.38 -8.23 -17.73
N ASP A 12 -7.73 -9.24 -18.54
CA ASP A 12 -7.14 -10.57 -18.48
C ASP A 12 -6.01 -10.67 -19.52
N TYR A 13 -4.78 -10.61 -19.03
CA TYR A 13 -3.58 -10.63 -19.85
C TYR A 13 -2.88 -12.01 -19.85
N ASP A 14 -3.44 -13.01 -19.16
CA ASP A 14 -2.91 -14.37 -19.13
C ASP A 14 -3.40 -15.18 -20.33
N VAL A 15 -3.16 -14.63 -21.52
CA VAL A 15 -3.63 -15.23 -22.77
C VAL A 15 -2.46 -15.72 -23.59
N ASP A 16 -2.47 -17.02 -23.91
CA ASP A 16 -1.52 -17.56 -24.87
C ASP A 16 -2.03 -17.32 -26.29
N ILE A 17 -1.35 -16.44 -27.01
CA ILE A 17 -1.59 -16.21 -28.44
C ILE A 17 -0.76 -17.23 -29.21
N GLU A 18 -1.41 -18.25 -29.76
CA GLU A 18 -0.79 -19.12 -30.75
C GLU A 18 -0.46 -18.31 -32.01
N ILE A 19 0.80 -18.36 -32.43
CA ILE A 19 1.31 -17.71 -33.65
C ILE A 19 1.53 -18.82 -34.67
N ASP A 20 1.05 -18.64 -35.90
CA ASP A 20 1.32 -19.58 -36.98
C ASP A 20 2.75 -19.39 -37.52
N GLU A 21 3.71 -20.11 -36.93
CA GLU A 21 5.12 -20.06 -37.32
C GLU A 21 5.38 -20.57 -38.76
N LYS A 22 4.40 -21.20 -39.42
CA LYS A 22 4.58 -21.77 -40.76
C LYS A 22 4.31 -20.78 -41.89
N ASN A 23 3.64 -19.65 -41.61
CA ASN A 23 3.31 -18.65 -42.61
C ASN A 23 3.99 -17.32 -42.26
N ILE A 24 5.21 -17.09 -42.75
CA ILE A 24 5.94 -15.84 -42.48
C ILE A 24 5.41 -14.74 -43.41
N ASP A 25 4.33 -14.08 -42.98
CA ASP A 25 3.74 -12.93 -43.65
C ASP A 25 3.69 -11.69 -42.75
N ALA A 26 3.21 -10.56 -43.31
CA ALA A 26 3.12 -9.30 -42.58
C ALA A 26 2.16 -9.37 -41.38
N LEU A 27 1.18 -10.28 -41.40
CA LEU A 27 0.22 -10.44 -40.31
C LEU A 27 0.88 -11.13 -39.11
N THR A 28 1.71 -12.14 -39.36
CA THR A 28 2.47 -12.86 -38.32
C THR A 28 3.42 -11.93 -37.54
N ALA A 29 4.00 -10.94 -38.21
CA ALA A 29 4.81 -9.92 -37.54
C ALA A 29 3.98 -9.04 -36.57
N ILE A 30 2.75 -8.70 -36.95
CA ILE A 30 1.82 -7.97 -36.08
C ILE A 30 1.37 -8.85 -34.92
N GLU A 31 1.05 -10.12 -35.18
CA GLU A 31 0.68 -11.10 -34.16
C GLU A 31 1.75 -11.26 -33.10
N THR A 32 3.01 -11.36 -33.53
CA THR A 32 4.16 -11.41 -32.62
C THR A 32 4.28 -10.13 -31.80
N GLY A 33 4.15 -8.96 -32.42
CA GLY A 33 4.22 -7.67 -31.73
C GLY A 33 3.11 -7.49 -30.69
N VAL A 34 1.88 -7.89 -31.04
CA VAL A 34 0.72 -7.86 -30.12
C VAL A 34 0.90 -8.84 -28.97
N LYS A 35 1.42 -10.05 -29.22
CA LYS A 35 1.73 -11.02 -28.16
C LYS A 35 2.70 -10.46 -27.14
N VAL A 36 3.83 -9.90 -27.60
CA VAL A 36 4.83 -9.29 -26.72
C VAL A 36 4.20 -8.17 -25.89
N LEU A 37 3.42 -7.28 -26.51
CA LEU A 37 2.79 -6.17 -25.80
C LEU A 37 1.80 -6.63 -24.72
N ILE A 38 0.99 -7.66 -25.00
CA ILE A 38 0.02 -8.20 -24.04
C ILE A 38 0.73 -8.85 -22.86
N THR A 39 1.81 -9.61 -23.12
CA THR A 39 2.62 -10.22 -22.05
C THR A 39 3.30 -9.17 -21.18
N ASP A 40 3.87 -8.12 -21.78
CA ASP A 40 4.49 -7.01 -21.04
C ASP A 40 3.47 -6.24 -20.20
N LEU A 41 2.27 -5.97 -20.75
CA LEU A 41 1.18 -5.34 -19.99
C LEU A 41 0.70 -6.24 -18.84
N GLY A 42 0.58 -7.53 -19.07
CA GLY A 42 0.18 -8.49 -18.04
C GLY A 42 1.16 -8.52 -16.87
N THR A 43 2.46 -8.56 -17.17
CA THR A 43 3.50 -8.56 -16.13
C THR A 43 3.50 -7.25 -15.33
N GLU A 44 3.44 -6.09 -15.98
CA GLU A 44 3.39 -4.79 -15.28
C GLU A 44 2.13 -4.63 -14.43
N VAL A 45 0.96 -5.08 -14.91
CA VAL A 45 -0.29 -5.01 -14.14
C VAL A 45 -0.23 -5.88 -12.88
N ILE A 46 0.30 -7.10 -12.99
CA ILE A 46 0.48 -8.00 -11.84
C ILE A 46 1.44 -7.38 -10.82
N GLU A 47 2.57 -6.84 -11.27
CA GLU A 47 3.53 -6.18 -10.39
C GLU A 47 2.94 -4.95 -9.71
N SER A 48 2.23 -4.11 -10.46
CA SER A 48 1.57 -2.92 -9.93
C SER A 48 0.54 -3.25 -8.85
N ARG A 49 -0.28 -4.28 -9.08
CA ARG A 49 -1.26 -4.77 -8.08
C ARG A 49 -0.57 -5.26 -6.82
N LYS A 50 0.48 -6.07 -6.97
CA LYS A 50 1.26 -6.57 -5.82
C LYS A 50 1.89 -5.42 -5.02
N ARG A 51 2.44 -4.39 -5.69
CA ARG A 51 2.98 -3.20 -5.01
C ARG A 51 1.88 -2.46 -4.23
N ALA A 52 0.67 -2.37 -4.77
CA ALA A 52 -0.46 -1.74 -4.09
C ALA A 52 -0.87 -2.52 -2.83
N GLU A 53 -0.99 -3.85 -2.92
CA GLU A 53 -1.28 -4.73 -1.79
C GLU A 53 -0.22 -4.59 -0.69
N GLU A 54 1.07 -4.63 -1.04
CA GLU A 54 2.17 -4.45 -0.08
C GLU A 54 2.16 -3.07 0.61
N LEU A 55 1.70 -2.03 -0.08
CA LEU A 55 1.56 -0.69 0.50
C LEU A 55 0.37 -0.63 1.47
N GLU A 56 -0.75 -1.25 1.11
CA GLU A 56 -1.94 -1.34 1.96
C GLU A 56 -1.61 -2.08 3.27
N GLU A 57 -0.94 -3.23 3.20
CA GLU A 57 -0.48 -3.98 4.38
C GLU A 57 0.43 -3.15 5.29
N LYS A 58 1.33 -2.35 4.70
CA LYS A 58 2.21 -1.46 5.48
C LYS A 58 1.44 -0.34 6.16
N LEU A 59 0.45 0.24 5.50
CA LEU A 59 -0.40 1.28 6.08
C LEU A 59 -1.22 0.74 7.25
N ASP A 60 -1.79 -0.45 7.09
CA ASP A 60 -2.50 -1.14 8.18
C ASP A 60 -1.59 -1.41 9.38
N LEU A 61 -0.37 -1.87 9.13
CA LEU A 61 0.61 -2.07 10.19
C LEU A 61 0.98 -0.75 10.90
N ILE A 62 1.16 0.33 10.15
CA ILE A 62 1.44 1.66 10.71
C ILE A 62 0.29 2.12 11.60
N GLU A 63 -0.97 1.92 11.19
CA GLU A 63 -2.12 2.33 12.00
C GLU A 63 -2.23 1.50 13.29
N GLN A 64 -1.96 0.20 13.22
CA GLN A 64 -1.88 -0.65 14.41
C GLN A 64 -0.75 -0.22 15.36
N GLN A 65 0.42 0.12 14.82
CA GLN A 65 1.54 0.66 15.60
C GLN A 65 1.18 2.00 16.24
N ARG A 66 0.51 2.90 15.50
CA ARG A 66 0.06 4.19 16.00
C ARG A 66 -0.87 4.02 17.19
N LYS A 67 -1.84 3.11 17.08
CA LYS A 67 -2.77 2.78 18.17
C LYS A 67 -2.05 2.17 19.38
N ALA A 68 -1.12 1.25 19.16
CA ALA A 68 -0.33 0.67 20.25
C ALA A 68 0.53 1.72 20.98
N ILE A 69 1.10 2.67 20.24
CA ILE A 69 1.84 3.81 20.83
C ILE A 69 0.90 4.71 21.63
N GLU A 70 -0.30 5.01 21.13
CA GLU A 70 -1.31 5.78 21.88
C GLU A 70 -1.73 5.07 23.18
N GLU A 71 -1.86 3.74 23.17
CA GLU A 71 -2.19 2.96 24.37
C GLU A 71 -1.02 2.87 25.37
N LEU A 72 0.22 2.90 24.89
CA LEU A 72 1.44 2.82 25.71
C LEU A 72 1.94 4.20 26.19
N SER A 73 1.60 5.28 25.47
CA SER A 73 1.92 6.65 25.88
C SER A 73 0.80 7.15 26.78
N THR A 74 1.12 7.35 28.06
CA THR A 74 0.26 8.04 29.02
C THR A 74 -0.47 9.22 28.37
N PRO A 75 -1.81 9.29 28.48
CA PRO A 75 -2.62 10.05 27.55
C PRO A 75 -2.46 11.54 27.85
N ILE A 76 -1.82 12.29 26.95
CA ILE A 76 -2.01 13.74 26.93
C ILE A 76 -3.33 13.98 26.20
N ILE A 77 -4.44 13.92 26.94
CA ILE A 77 -5.73 14.38 26.45
C ILE A 77 -5.58 15.90 26.23
N LYS A 78 -5.71 16.38 24.98
CA LYS A 78 -5.89 17.81 24.70
C LYS A 78 -7.26 18.25 25.24
N ILE A 79 -7.27 18.81 26.43
CA ILE A 79 -8.40 19.59 26.94
C ILE A 79 -8.20 21.02 26.40
N TRP A 80 -9.29 21.67 26.00
CA TRP A 80 -9.35 22.97 25.33
C TRP A 80 -8.44 24.06 25.92
N ASP A 81 -8.13 25.06 25.09
CA ASP A 81 -7.15 26.13 25.32
C ASP A 81 -6.97 26.53 26.80
N GLN A 82 -5.74 26.31 27.30
CA GLN A 82 -5.14 26.78 28.55
C GLN A 82 -5.06 25.85 29.77
N VAL A 83 -5.33 24.54 29.68
CA VAL A 83 -5.02 23.60 30.81
C VAL A 83 -4.14 22.43 30.37
N LEU A 84 -2.92 22.37 30.91
CA LEU A 84 -1.93 21.30 30.69
C LEU A 84 -1.93 20.36 31.90
N VAL A 85 -2.16 19.05 31.70
CA VAL A 85 -1.99 18.03 32.75
C VAL A 85 -0.76 17.19 32.43
N LEU A 86 0.20 17.14 33.36
CA LEU A 86 1.40 16.32 33.29
C LEU A 86 1.28 15.16 34.29
N PRO A 87 1.31 13.89 33.88
CA PRO A 87 1.21 12.77 34.82
C PRO A 87 2.54 12.61 35.57
N LEU A 88 2.51 12.84 36.88
CA LEU A 88 3.61 12.56 37.78
C LEU A 88 3.64 11.05 38.09
N ILE A 89 4.50 10.30 37.43
CA ILE A 89 4.81 8.91 37.83
C ILE A 89 5.97 8.95 38.83
N GLY A 90 5.70 8.62 40.08
CA GLY A 90 6.72 8.52 41.15
C GLY A 90 6.16 8.86 42.53
N THR A 91 6.77 8.31 43.57
CA THR A 91 6.40 8.53 44.98
C THR A 91 6.28 10.02 45.29
N LEU A 92 5.11 10.40 45.79
CA LEU A 92 4.78 11.74 46.23
C LEU A 92 5.87 12.29 47.17
N ASP A 93 6.34 13.49 46.83
CA ASP A 93 6.92 14.52 47.70
C ASP A 93 8.26 14.26 48.42
N THR A 94 9.26 15.12 48.30
CA THR A 94 9.26 16.31 49.18
C THR A 94 9.88 17.57 48.58
N ARG A 95 10.40 17.51 47.35
CA ARG A 95 11.26 18.60 46.81
C ARG A 95 10.57 19.56 45.85
N ARG A 96 9.32 19.29 45.43
CA ARG A 96 8.63 20.12 44.43
C ARG A 96 7.26 20.69 44.83
N SER A 97 6.63 20.24 45.91
CA SER A 97 5.40 20.89 46.41
C SER A 97 5.62 22.34 46.88
N GLN A 98 6.85 22.75 47.20
CA GLN A 98 7.17 24.13 47.60
C GLN A 98 7.35 25.14 46.45
N ARG A 99 7.29 24.73 45.17
CA ARG A 99 7.41 25.67 44.03
C ARG A 99 6.09 25.93 43.30
N LEU A 100 4.98 25.45 43.86
CA LEU A 100 3.61 25.67 43.35
C LEU A 100 2.81 26.66 44.21
N THR A 101 3.47 27.40 45.11
CA THR A 101 2.87 28.56 45.77
C THR A 101 3.83 29.74 45.68
N GLU A 102 3.93 30.29 44.47
CA GLU A 102 3.99 31.73 44.21
C GLU A 102 3.14 32.00 42.96
#